data_AF-A0A6I3X7G0-F1
#
_entry.id   AF-A0A6I3X7G0-F1
#
_cell.length_a   1.000
_cell.length_b   1.000
_cell.length_c   1.000
_cell.angle_alpha   90.00
_cell.angle_beta   90.00
_cell.angle_gamma   90.00
#
_symmetry.space_group_name_H-M   'P 1'
#
loop_
_entity.id
_entity.type
_entity.pdbx_description
1 polymer ?
#
loop_
_entity_poly.entity_id
_entity_poly.type
_entity_poly.pdbx_seq_one_letter_code
_entity_poly.pdbx_strand_id
1 'polypeptide(L)'
;MQQFRLALAALCAMSVLVLGAARSSATQSSFAAPESCTAQLLADGVNAAGSARVVDVTGFACGGLWSSLWADVNVGTETIGVTMVLKWRPDLNNWWPTDRAVTCVEGLLPETIYRQGCFSN
;
A
#
# COMPACT_ATOMS: atom_id res chain seq x y z
N MET A 1 36.07 22.56 -35.28
CA MET A 1 35.16 22.72 -34.12
C MET A 1 33.85 21.91 -34.22
N GLN A 2 33.32 21.65 -35.41
CA GLN A 2 32.03 20.93 -35.60
C GLN A 2 32.10 19.42 -35.29
N GLN A 3 33.25 18.78 -35.53
CA GLN A 3 33.44 17.34 -35.30
C GLN A 3 33.53 16.96 -33.80
N PHE A 4 34.03 17.85 -32.94
CA PHE A 4 34.05 17.64 -31.49
C PHE A 4 32.65 17.71 -30.84
N ARG A 5 31.75 18.53 -31.40
CA ARG A 5 30.38 18.68 -30.90
C ARG A 5 29.52 17.43 -31.18
N LEU A 6 29.74 16.79 -32.34
CA LEU A 6 29.06 15.55 -32.71
C LEU A 6 29.53 14.36 -31.86
N ALA A 7 30.83 14.30 -31.52
CA ALA A 7 31.37 13.26 -30.65
C ALA A 7 30.81 13.35 -29.21
N LEU A 8 30.69 14.56 -28.66
CA LEU A 8 30.07 14.76 -27.33
C LEU A 8 28.58 14.39 -27.33
N ALA A 9 27.84 14.77 -28.37
CA ALA A 9 26.41 14.44 -28.47
C ALA A 9 26.18 12.92 -28.54
N ALA A 10 27.04 12.18 -29.26
CA ALA A 10 26.98 10.72 -29.32
C ALA A 10 27.29 10.04 -27.99
N LEU A 11 28.27 10.56 -27.22
CA LEU A 11 28.60 10.07 -25.89
C LEU A 11 27.47 10.32 -24.87
N CYS A 12 26.82 11.49 -24.93
CA CYS A 12 25.67 11.80 -24.08
C CYS A 12 24.42 10.96 -24.44
N ALA A 13 24.20 10.66 -25.73
CA ALA A 13 23.09 9.81 -26.15
C ALA A 13 23.27 8.35 -25.69
N MET A 14 24.51 7.84 -25.72
CA MET A 14 24.81 6.48 -25.25
C MET A 14 24.67 6.33 -23.74
N SER A 15 25.02 7.33 -22.93
CA SER A 15 24.85 7.25 -21.47
C SER A 15 23.38 7.23 -21.05
N VAL A 16 22.49 7.95 -21.75
CA VAL A 16 21.04 7.90 -21.49
C VAL A 16 20.43 6.54 -21.86
N LEU A 17 20.93 5.88 -22.90
CA LEU A 17 20.47 4.55 -23.31
C LEU A 17 20.90 3.43 -22.35
N VAL A 18 22.07 3.56 -21.69
CA VAL A 18 22.53 2.57 -20.69
C VAL A 18 21.80 2.74 -19.35
N LEU A 19 21.46 3.98 -18.96
CA LEU A 19 20.71 4.27 -17.74
C LEU A 19 19.20 3.96 -17.86
N GLY A 20 18.62 3.99 -19.06
CA GLY A 20 17.21 3.66 -19.30
C GLY A 20 16.88 2.17 -19.29
N ALA A 21 17.88 1.29 -19.34
CA ALA A 21 17.70 -0.16 -19.34
C ALA A 21 17.73 -0.81 -17.95
N ALA A 22 18.07 -0.04 -16.90
CA ALA A 22 17.90 -0.47 -15.52
C ALA A 22 16.42 -0.38 -15.13
N ARG A 23 15.57 -1.22 -15.75
CA ARG A 23 14.32 -1.61 -15.12
C ARG A 23 14.71 -2.23 -13.80
N SER A 24 14.39 -1.58 -12.69
CA SER A 24 14.34 -2.24 -11.39
C SER A 24 13.60 -3.54 -11.60
N SER A 25 14.31 -4.67 -11.57
CA SER A 25 13.69 -5.96 -11.39
C SER A 25 13.07 -5.87 -10.01
N ALA A 26 11.82 -5.41 -9.96
CA ALA A 26 10.96 -5.68 -8.85
C ALA A 26 10.86 -7.20 -8.85
N THR A 27 11.74 -7.85 -8.08
CA THR A 27 11.57 -9.24 -7.70
C THR A 27 10.17 -9.27 -7.14
N GLN A 28 9.24 -9.80 -7.94
CA GLN A 28 7.86 -9.97 -7.58
C GLN A 28 7.90 -11.10 -6.56
N SER A 29 8.26 -10.72 -5.34
CA SER A 29 8.17 -11.60 -4.19
C SER A 29 6.67 -11.83 -4.07
N SER A 30 6.23 -12.98 -4.58
CA SER A 30 4.92 -13.52 -4.31
C SER A 30 4.91 -13.89 -2.83
N PHE A 31 4.92 -12.88 -1.98
CA PHE A 31 4.49 -13.04 -0.61
C PHE A 31 3.07 -13.56 -0.76
N ALA A 32 2.88 -14.83 -0.43
CA ALA A 32 1.55 -15.39 -0.32
C ALA A 32 0.75 -14.42 0.54
N ALA A 33 -0.46 -14.08 0.11
CA ALA A 33 -1.40 -13.40 0.98
C ALA A 33 -1.45 -14.19 2.29
N PRO A 34 -1.40 -13.53 3.46
CA PRO A 34 -1.50 -14.25 4.72
C PRO A 34 -2.77 -15.10 4.65
N GLU A 35 -2.64 -16.40 4.94
CA GLU A 35 -3.75 -17.36 4.90
C GLU A 35 -4.90 -16.92 5.85
N SER A 36 -4.60 -16.02 6.78
CA SER A 36 -5.48 -15.46 7.79
C SER A 36 -5.65 -13.94 7.62
N CYS A 37 -6.63 -13.53 6.81
CA CYS A 37 -7.19 -12.18 6.89
C CYS A 37 -8.47 -12.23 7.72
N THR A 38 -8.39 -11.85 8.99
CA THR A 38 -9.51 -11.91 9.95
C THR A 38 -9.67 -10.56 10.65
N ALA A 39 -10.88 -10.22 11.09
CA ALA A 39 -11.16 -9.01 11.87
C ALA A 39 -10.15 -8.80 13.01
N GLN A 40 -9.86 -9.86 13.77
CA GLN A 40 -8.91 -9.80 14.89
C GLN A 40 -7.50 -9.42 14.45
N LEU A 41 -6.97 -10.05 13.40
CA LEU A 41 -5.62 -9.76 12.91
C LEU A 41 -5.50 -8.36 12.31
N LEU A 42 -6.56 -7.88 11.65
CA LEU A 42 -6.61 -6.51 11.15
C LEU A 42 -6.63 -5.50 12.31
N ALA A 43 -7.43 -5.77 13.35
CA ALA A 43 -7.49 -4.93 14.55
C ALA A 43 -6.14 -4.91 15.30
N ASP A 44 -5.51 -6.07 15.48
CA ASP A 44 -4.19 -6.19 16.09
C ASP A 44 -3.13 -5.42 15.29
N GLY A 45 -3.22 -5.47 13.95
CA GLY A 45 -2.38 -4.68 13.05
C GLY A 45 -2.52 -3.17 13.24
N VAL A 46 -3.76 -2.68 13.28
CA VAL A 46 -4.04 -1.25 13.53
C VAL A 46 -3.54 -0.83 14.91
N ASN A 47 -3.80 -1.64 15.94
CA ASN A 47 -3.37 -1.39 17.31
C ASN A 47 -1.84 -1.35 17.43
N ALA A 48 -1.14 -2.28 16.75
CA ALA A 48 0.32 -2.35 16.74
C ALA A 48 0.96 -1.19 15.97
N ALA A 49 0.29 -0.66 14.94
CA ALA A 49 0.75 0.52 14.21
C ALA A 49 0.67 1.81 15.05
N GLY A 50 -0.13 1.82 16.12
CA GLY A 50 -0.26 2.95 17.05
C GLY A 50 -1.04 4.13 16.50
N SER A 51 -1.63 4.02 15.30
CA SER A 51 -2.40 5.10 14.67
C SER A 51 -3.73 5.37 15.38
N ALA A 52 -4.37 4.32 15.91
CA ALA A 52 -5.59 4.36 16.69
C ALA A 52 -5.74 3.04 17.46
N ARG A 53 -6.64 3.01 18.47
CA ARG A 53 -6.99 1.76 19.16
C ARG A 53 -8.35 1.25 18.72
N VAL A 54 -8.40 0.11 18.06
CA VAL A 54 -9.64 -0.56 17.65
C VAL A 54 -10.41 -1.03 18.88
N VAL A 55 -11.70 -0.70 18.89
CA VAL A 55 -12.68 -1.04 19.93
C VAL A 55 -13.57 -2.18 19.45
N ASP A 56 -14.14 -2.02 18.25
CA ASP A 56 -15.00 -3.01 17.62
C ASP A 56 -14.79 -3.01 16.11
N VAL A 57 -14.92 -4.19 15.49
CA VAL A 57 -14.82 -4.35 14.04
C VAL A 57 -16.22 -4.62 13.49
N THR A 58 -16.77 -3.63 12.81
CA THR A 58 -18.10 -3.70 12.20
C THR A 58 -18.11 -4.52 10.92
N GLY A 59 -17.02 -4.46 10.15
CA GLY A 59 -16.91 -5.20 8.89
C GLY A 59 -15.52 -5.13 8.29
N PHE A 60 -15.20 -6.12 7.45
CA PHE A 60 -13.92 -6.14 6.74
C PHE A 60 -14.04 -6.92 5.43
N ALA A 61 -13.13 -6.63 4.51
CA ALA A 61 -12.93 -7.43 3.31
C ALA A 61 -11.44 -7.62 3.04
N CYS A 62 -11.12 -8.69 2.33
CA CYS A 62 -9.75 -9.11 2.05
C CYS A 62 -9.60 -9.36 0.54
N GLY A 63 -8.48 -8.94 -0.02
CA GLY A 63 -8.16 -9.11 -1.43
C GLY A 63 -6.66 -9.15 -1.64
N GLY A 64 -6.11 -10.35 -1.84
CA GLY A 64 -4.66 -10.53 -1.96
C GLY A 64 -3.91 -9.94 -0.77
N LEU A 65 -3.03 -8.98 -1.02
CA LEU A 65 -2.23 -8.29 0.01
C LEU A 65 -2.93 -7.06 0.61
N TRP A 66 -4.21 -6.84 0.30
CA TRP A 66 -4.96 -5.67 0.70
C TRP A 66 -6.21 -6.04 1.50
N SER A 67 -6.64 -5.13 2.35
CA SER A 67 -7.88 -5.26 3.11
C SER A 67 -8.53 -3.89 3.33
N SER A 68 -9.85 -3.88 3.45
CA SER A 68 -10.61 -2.77 4.01
C SER A 68 -11.14 -3.19 5.37
N LEU A 69 -11.04 -2.30 6.35
CA LEU A 69 -11.50 -2.50 7.71
C LEU A 69 -12.42 -1.33 8.10
N TRP A 70 -13.67 -1.64 8.45
CA TRP A 70 -14.59 -0.71 9.09
C TRP A 70 -14.66 -1.04 10.58
N ALA A 71 -14.25 -0.10 11.41
CA ALA A 71 -14.11 -0.29 12.84
C ALA A 71 -14.39 0.98 13.61
N ASP A 72 -14.86 0.81 14.85
CA ASP A 72 -14.84 1.87 15.85
C ASP A 72 -13.46 1.92 16.49
N VAL A 73 -12.89 3.12 16.55
CA VAL A 73 -11.55 3.36 17.12
C VAL A 73 -11.59 4.47 18.15
N ASN A 74 -10.74 4.34 19.17
CA ASN A 74 -10.50 5.40 20.13
C ASN A 74 -9.42 6.36 19.63
N VAL A 75 -9.76 7.64 19.60
CA VAL A 75 -8.83 8.75 19.36
C VAL A 75 -8.96 9.72 20.52
N GLY A 76 -7.98 9.69 21.44
CA GLY A 76 -8.08 10.42 22.69
C GLY A 76 -9.23 9.89 23.56
N THR A 77 -10.22 10.74 23.84
CA THR A 77 -11.41 10.40 24.66
C THR A 77 -12.63 10.02 23.84
N GLU A 78 -12.56 10.10 22.51
CA GLU A 78 -13.70 9.86 21.63
C GLU A 78 -13.59 8.48 20.97
N THR A 79 -14.74 7.86 20.71
CA THR A 79 -14.86 6.67 19.86
C THR A 79 -15.53 7.08 18.56
N ILE A 80 -14.86 6.82 17.44
CA ILE A 80 -15.35 7.18 16.10
C ILE A 80 -15.31 5.96 15.18
N GLY A 81 -16.30 5.83 14.31
CA GLY A 81 -16.32 4.83 13.25
C GLY A 81 -15.47 5.30 12.07
N VAL A 82 -14.53 4.48 11.63
CA VAL A 82 -13.61 4.79 10.53
C VAL A 82 -13.43 3.62 9.57
N THR A 83 -13.14 3.94 8.32
CA THR A 83 -12.75 2.98 7.30
C THR A 83 -11.28 3.13 6.97
N MET A 84 -10.54 2.05 7.13
CA MET A 84 -9.12 1.95 6.87
C MET A 84 -8.84 1.04 5.69
N VAL A 85 -7.83 1.41 4.88
CA VAL A 85 -7.21 0.50 3.92
C VAL A 85 -5.93 -0.03 4.56
N LEU A 86 -5.78 -1.35 4.57
CA LEU A 86 -4.66 -2.05 5.16
C LEU A 86 -3.90 -2.80 4.08
N LYS A 87 -2.57 -2.86 4.21
CA LYS A 87 -1.70 -3.68 3.38
C LYS A 87 -0.97 -4.68 4.25
N TRP A 88 -0.90 -5.94 3.82
CA TRP A 88 -0.04 -6.92 4.47
C TRP A 88 1.43 -6.51 4.32
N ARG A 89 2.14 -6.48 5.43
CA ARG A 89 3.57 -6.16 5.53
C ARG A 89 4.32 -7.42 5.96
N PRO A 90 4.89 -8.19 5.02
CA PRO A 90 5.63 -9.42 5.33
C PRO A 90 6.85 -9.17 6.25
N ASP A 91 7.45 -7.99 6.14
CA ASP A 91 8.56 -7.56 6.99
C ASP A 91 8.17 -7.39 8.46
N LEU A 92 6.90 -7.11 8.73
CA LEU A 92 6.34 -6.95 10.07
C LEU A 92 5.48 -8.16 10.49
N ASN A 93 5.27 -9.11 9.57
CA ASN A 93 4.28 -10.18 9.68
C ASN A 93 2.93 -9.66 10.20
N ASN A 94 2.48 -8.51 9.68
CA ASN A 94 1.28 -7.83 10.20
C ASN A 94 0.55 -7.03 9.12
N TRP A 95 -0.73 -6.72 9.38
CA TRP A 95 -1.51 -5.78 8.57
C TRP A 95 -1.23 -4.35 8.99
N TRP A 96 -0.98 -3.47 8.02
CA TRP A 96 -0.53 -2.12 8.29
C TRP A 96 -1.44 -1.06 7.63
N PRO A 97 -1.87 -0.02 8.35
CA PRO A 97 -2.65 1.09 7.78
C PRO A 97 -1.90 1.80 6.67
N THR A 98 -2.62 2.13 5.59
CA THR A 98 -2.06 2.92 4.49
C THR A 98 -2.73 4.29 4.40
N ASP A 99 -2.00 5.26 3.87
CA ASP A 99 -2.56 6.57 3.53
C ASP A 99 -3.47 6.44 2.31
N ARG A 100 -4.77 6.64 2.53
CA ARG A 100 -5.80 6.58 1.50
C ARG A 100 -5.57 7.63 0.41
N ALA A 101 -4.96 8.78 0.70
CA ALA A 101 -4.63 9.77 -0.31
C ALA A 101 -3.63 9.26 -1.35
N VAL A 102 -2.82 8.26 -0.98
CA VAL A 102 -1.82 7.62 -1.84
C VAL A 102 -2.34 6.30 -2.42
N THR A 103 -3.06 5.51 -1.63
CA THR A 103 -3.45 4.15 -2.02
C THR A 103 -4.79 4.04 -2.72
N CYS A 104 -5.68 5.04 -2.57
CA CYS A 104 -7.00 5.02 -3.21
C CYS A 104 -6.95 5.51 -4.65
N VAL A 105 -6.26 4.73 -5.48
CA VAL A 105 -6.14 4.95 -6.93
C VAL A 105 -6.75 3.73 -7.64
N GLU A 106 -7.58 4.00 -8.65
CA GLU A 106 -8.18 2.95 -9.46
C GLU A 106 -7.11 2.04 -10.09
N GLY A 107 -7.34 0.72 -10.02
CA GLY A 107 -6.41 -0.29 -10.54
C GLY A 107 -5.23 -0.64 -9.62
N LEU A 108 -4.98 0.11 -8.54
CA LEU A 108 -3.94 -0.23 -7.56
C LEU A 108 -4.41 -1.29 -6.53
N LEU A 109 -5.66 -1.19 -6.12
CA LEU A 109 -6.32 -2.07 -5.14
C LEU A 109 -7.25 -3.06 -5.86
N PRO A 110 -7.47 -4.27 -5.32
CA PRO A 110 -8.57 -5.12 -5.76
C PRO A 110 -9.90 -4.37 -5.70
N GLU A 111 -10.78 -4.58 -6.68
CA GLU A 111 -11.99 -3.76 -6.85
C GLU A 111 -12.85 -3.67 -5.58
N THR A 112 -13.05 -4.79 -4.87
CA THR A 112 -13.79 -4.81 -3.61
C THR A 112 -13.17 -3.89 -2.55
N ILE A 113 -11.85 -3.93 -2.41
CA ILE A 113 -11.12 -3.09 -1.44
C ILE A 113 -11.14 -1.63 -1.85
N TYR A 114 -11.00 -1.36 -3.16
CA TYR A 114 -11.12 0.00 -3.69
C TYR A 114 -12.49 0.59 -3.37
N ARG A 115 -13.58 -0.11 -3.71
CA ARG A 115 -14.94 0.38 -3.48
C ARG A 115 -15.26 0.56 -2.00
N GLN A 116 -14.94 -0.42 -1.17
CA GLN A 116 -15.30 -0.40 0.25
C GLN A 116 -14.36 0.48 1.08
N GLY A 117 -13.06 0.43 0.82
CA GLY A 117 -12.04 1.12 1.61
C GLY A 117 -11.86 2.59 1.23
N CYS A 118 -12.06 2.97 -0.04
CA CYS A 118 -11.74 4.31 -0.51
C CYS A 118 -12.91 5.28 -0.54
N PHE A 119 -14.14 4.79 -0.62
CA PHE A 119 -15.36 5.61 -0.73
C PHE A 119 -16.29 5.47 0.50
N SER A 120 -15.72 5.04 1.63
CA SER A 120 -16.40 5.01 2.93
C SER A 120 -15.74 6.03 3.88
N ASN A 121 -16.43 6.38 4.97
CA ASN A 121 -15.91 7.27 6.01
C ASN A 121 -14.79 6.55 6.75
#